data_AF-A0A6B2DCN0-F1
#
_entry.id   AF-A0A6B2DCN0-F1
#
_cell.length_a   1.000
_cell.length_b   1.000
_cell.length_c   1.000
_cell.angle_alpha   90.00
_cell.angle_beta   90.00
_cell.angle_gamma   90.00
#
_symmetry.space_group_name_H-M   'P 1'
#
loop_
_entity.id
_entity.type
_entity.pdbx_description
1 polymer ?
#
loop_
_entity_poly.entity_id
_entity_poly.type
_entity_poly.pdbx_seq_one_letter_code
_entity_poly.pdbx_strand_id
1 'polypeptide(L)'
;MTGIDHDGDGRIDMDPDETTARLGRLRDAGTALDAAWPGCRDRIEVPGRLGGGPLGQAFTKVYSGPKQAIGDAMGQLTGAYQTLAGNGDQAVRVYQAADGAAAAEFPR
;
A
#
# COMPACT_ATOMS: atom_id res chain seq x y z
N MET A 1 11.59 15.63 0.91
CA MET A 1 10.82 15.60 -0.35
C MET A 1 10.95 16.98 -0.96
N THR A 2 11.80 17.14 -1.96
CA THR A 2 11.77 18.31 -2.84
C THR A 2 10.67 18.04 -3.84
N GLY A 3 9.48 18.60 -3.62
CA GLY A 3 8.45 18.60 -4.67
C GLY A 3 9.04 19.28 -5.91
N ILE A 4 8.72 18.74 -7.09
CA ILE A 4 9.19 19.35 -8.33
C ILE A 4 8.32 20.57 -8.58
N ASP A 5 8.95 21.72 -8.55
CA ASP A 5 8.43 23.01 -8.99
C ASP A 5 8.88 23.20 -10.45
N HIS A 6 7.99 22.95 -11.41
CA HIS A 6 8.26 23.02 -12.84
C HIS A 6 8.16 24.45 -13.40
N ASP A 7 7.36 25.32 -12.78
CA ASP A 7 7.14 26.69 -13.28
C ASP A 7 7.90 27.78 -12.51
N GLY A 8 8.53 27.42 -11.39
CA GLY A 8 9.35 28.29 -10.57
C GLY A 8 8.54 29.17 -9.60
N ASP A 9 7.28 28.83 -9.32
CA ASP A 9 6.41 29.59 -8.42
C ASP A 9 6.63 29.27 -6.93
N GLY A 10 7.49 28.30 -6.63
CA GLY A 10 7.81 27.83 -5.28
C GLY A 10 6.77 26.88 -4.71
N ARG A 11 5.81 26.39 -5.50
CA ARG A 11 4.81 25.38 -5.14
C ARG A 11 5.16 24.03 -5.74
N ILE A 12 4.47 23.01 -5.24
CA ILE A 12 4.67 21.64 -5.70
C ILE A 12 3.72 21.40 -6.85
N ASP A 13 4.25 21.05 -8.02
CA ASP A 13 3.44 20.64 -9.15
C ASP A 13 3.04 19.17 -9.06
N MET A 14 1.79 18.92 -9.43
CA MET A 14 1.22 17.58 -9.53
C MET A 14 0.58 17.45 -10.90
N ASP A 15 0.96 16.41 -11.65
CA ASP A 15 0.13 15.92 -12.76
C ASP A 15 -1.04 15.12 -12.14
N PRO A 16 -2.29 15.64 -12.17
CA PRO A 16 -3.41 15.00 -11.49
C PRO A 16 -3.81 13.68 -12.15
N ASP A 17 -3.66 13.57 -13.47
CA ASP A 17 -4.05 12.39 -14.24
C ASP A 17 -3.06 11.26 -13.98
N GLU A 18 -1.76 11.55 -14.08
CA GLU A 18 -0.72 10.57 -13.77
C GLU A 18 -0.80 10.13 -12.29
N THR A 19 -1.01 11.08 -11.38
CA THR A 19 -1.11 10.79 -9.94
C THR A 19 -2.31 9.91 -9.65
N THR A 20 -3.48 10.22 -10.22
CA THR A 20 -4.69 9.39 -10.09
C THR A 20 -4.45 7.98 -10.62
N ALA A 21 -3.80 7.84 -11.78
CA ALA A 21 -3.47 6.52 -12.34
C ALA A 21 -2.51 5.71 -11.45
N ARG A 22 -1.54 6.37 -10.80
CA ARG A 22 -0.63 5.73 -9.83
C ARG A 22 -1.36 5.30 -8.56
N LEU A 23 -2.29 6.12 -8.04
CA LEU A 23 -3.12 5.79 -6.88
C LEU A 23 -4.08 4.63 -7.17
N GLY A 24 -4.63 4.57 -8.39
CA GLY A 24 -5.41 3.42 -8.87
C GLY A 24 -4.61 2.12 -8.82
N ARG A 25 -3.39 2.12 -9.39
CA ARG A 25 -2.47 0.96 -9.32
C ARG A 25 -2.15 0.54 -7.88
N LEU A 26 -1.98 1.50 -6.98
CA LEU A 26 -1.73 1.24 -5.57
C LEU A 26 -2.92 0.52 -4.90
N ARG A 27 -4.14 0.97 -5.19
CA ARG A 27 -5.39 0.35 -4.70
C ARG A 27 -5.57 -1.06 -5.25
N ASP A 28 -5.29 -1.26 -6.53
CA ASP A 28 -5.37 -2.58 -7.17
C ASP A 28 -4.37 -3.56 -6.56
N ALA A 29 -3.13 -3.10 -6.30
CA ALA A 29 -2.11 -3.90 -5.63
C ALA A 29 -2.53 -4.29 -4.20
N GLY A 30 -3.10 -3.35 -3.43
CA GLY A 30 -3.65 -3.64 -2.09
C GLY A 30 -4.78 -4.68 -2.14
N THR A 31 -5.70 -4.53 -3.09
CA THR A 31 -6.81 -5.48 -3.30
C THR A 31 -6.31 -6.87 -3.67
N ALA A 32 -5.32 -6.96 -4.56
CA ALA A 32 -4.71 -8.22 -4.95
C ALA A 32 -3.98 -8.89 -3.77
N LEU A 33 -3.28 -8.10 -2.95
CA LEU A 33 -2.61 -8.58 -1.75
C LEU A 33 -3.62 -9.15 -0.73
N ASP A 34 -4.67 -8.40 -0.42
CA ASP A 34 -5.70 -8.80 0.54
C ASP A 34 -6.44 -10.06 0.08
N ALA A 35 -6.66 -10.21 -1.24
CA ALA A 35 -7.27 -11.41 -1.81
C ALA A 35 -6.35 -12.64 -1.75
N ALA A 36 -5.04 -12.46 -1.97
CA ALA A 36 -4.08 -13.57 -1.99
C ALA A 36 -3.64 -14.02 -0.59
N TRP A 37 -3.59 -13.08 0.37
CA TRP A 37 -3.01 -13.32 1.69
C TRP A 37 -3.65 -14.48 2.46
N PRO A 38 -4.99 -14.65 2.53
CA PRO A 38 -5.60 -15.76 3.26
C PRO A 38 -5.07 -17.14 2.85
N GLY A 39 -4.89 -17.39 1.55
CA GLY A 39 -4.35 -18.67 1.05
C GLY A 39 -2.89 -18.90 1.45
N CYS A 40 -2.08 -17.85 1.47
CA CYS A 40 -0.71 -17.92 1.98
C CYS A 40 -0.69 -18.16 3.49
N ARG A 41 -1.49 -17.40 4.24
CA ARG A 41 -1.63 -17.53 5.69
C ARG A 41 -2.03 -18.94 6.09
N ASP A 42 -3.03 -19.52 5.44
CA ASP A 42 -3.53 -20.85 5.80
C ASP A 42 -2.46 -21.94 5.60
N ARG A 43 -1.60 -21.80 4.57
CA ARG A 43 -0.44 -22.68 4.35
C ARG A 43 0.66 -22.52 5.41
N ILE A 44 0.79 -21.33 5.98
CA ILE A 44 1.73 -21.03 7.08
C ILE A 44 1.16 -21.50 8.42
N GLU A 45 -0.14 -21.34 8.63
CA GLU A 45 -0.84 -21.77 9.84
C GLU A 45 -0.83 -23.29 9.97
N VAL A 46 -1.05 -23.98 8.85
CA VAL A 46 -1.13 -25.44 8.77
C VAL A 46 -0.13 -25.94 7.73
N PRO A 47 1.18 -26.01 8.07
CA PRO A 47 2.23 -26.47 7.17
C PRO A 47 2.18 -28.00 6.99
N GLY A 48 1.11 -28.53 6.41
CA GLY A 48 0.96 -29.96 6.09
C GLY A 48 1.29 -30.92 7.23
N ARG A 49 1.60 -32.18 6.88
CA ARG A 49 2.12 -33.16 7.85
C ARG A 49 3.63 -32.99 8.00
N LEU A 50 4.05 -32.16 8.95
CA LEU A 50 5.38 -32.27 9.53
C LEU A 50 5.41 -33.58 10.32
N GLY A 51 6.19 -34.57 9.87
CA GLY A 51 6.22 -35.89 10.51
C GLY A 51 6.60 -35.80 12.00
N GLY A 52 5.97 -36.59 12.86
CA GLY A 52 6.21 -36.55 14.33
C GLY A 52 7.58 -37.04 14.81
N GLY A 53 8.48 -37.38 13.88
CA GLY A 53 9.85 -37.79 14.18
C GLY A 53 10.73 -36.62 14.68
N PRO A 54 11.97 -36.91 15.11
CA PRO A 54 12.87 -35.92 15.71
C PRO A 54 13.07 -34.66 14.87
N LEU A 55 13.13 -34.79 13.54
CA LEU A 55 13.29 -33.66 12.63
C LEU A 55 12.05 -32.75 12.60
N GLY A 56 10.83 -33.31 12.53
CA GLY A 56 9.61 -32.51 12.55
C GLY A 56 9.36 -31.85 13.90
N GLN A 57 9.75 -32.50 15.00
CA GLN A 57 9.73 -31.88 16.33
C GLN A 57 10.74 -30.71 16.43
N ALA A 58 11.96 -30.89 15.93
CA ALA A 58 12.97 -29.84 15.90
C ALA A 58 12.52 -28.64 15.03
N PHE A 59 11.96 -28.91 13.85
CA PHE A 59 11.41 -27.88 12.98
C PHE A 59 10.26 -27.13 13.66
N THR A 60 9.30 -27.84 14.27
CA THR A 60 8.14 -27.22 14.93
C THR A 60 8.56 -26.27 16.05
N LYS A 61 9.63 -26.58 16.79
CA LYS A 61 10.18 -25.71 17.86
C LYS A 61 10.68 -24.37 17.34
N VAL A 62 11.19 -24.30 16.11
CA VAL A 62 11.72 -23.07 15.51
C VAL A 62 10.72 -22.38 14.58
N TYR A 63 9.64 -23.06 14.19
CA TYR A 63 8.70 -22.58 13.18
C TYR A 63 7.76 -21.46 13.67
N SER A 64 7.41 -21.45 14.96
CA SER A 64 6.46 -20.49 15.53
C SER A 64 6.90 -19.03 15.41
N GLY A 65 8.20 -18.76 15.61
CA GLY A 65 8.75 -17.39 15.54
C GLY A 65 8.62 -16.76 14.15
N PRO A 66 9.14 -17.40 13.09
CA PRO A 66 8.97 -16.93 11.71
C PRO A 66 7.50 -16.81 11.30
N LYS A 67 6.64 -17.76 11.69
CA LYS A 67 5.19 -17.70 11.46
C LYS A 67 4.59 -16.42 12.04
N GLN A 68 4.89 -16.12 13.30
CA GLN A 68 4.39 -14.90 13.96
C GLN A 68 4.90 -13.64 13.29
N ALA A 69 6.19 -13.58 12.96
CA ALA A 69 6.79 -12.41 12.30
C ALA A 69 6.15 -12.07 10.95
N ILE A 70 5.81 -13.10 10.14
CA ILE A 70 5.10 -12.89 8.87
C ILE A 70 3.68 -12.38 9.14
N GLY A 71 2.97 -12.96 10.11
CA GLY A 71 1.63 -12.53 10.51
C GLY A 71 1.60 -11.05 10.94
N ASP A 72 2.55 -10.64 11.78
CA ASP A 72 2.65 -9.27 12.28
C ASP A 72 2.96 -8.27 11.15
N ALA A 73 3.90 -8.61 10.26
CA ALA A 73 4.23 -7.78 9.10
C ALA A 73 3.01 -7.59 8.16
N MET A 74 2.26 -8.67 7.91
CA MET A 74 1.03 -8.59 7.10
C MET A 74 -0.10 -7.84 7.80
N GLY A 75 -0.19 -7.93 9.13
CA GLY A 75 -1.11 -7.14 9.92
C GLY A 75 -0.89 -5.63 9.75
N GLN A 76 0.36 -5.19 9.60
CA GLN A 76 0.69 -3.78 9.34
C GLN A 76 0.33 -3.32 7.92
N LEU A 77 0.31 -4.24 6.95
CA LEU A 77 0.01 -3.92 5.55
C LEU A 77 -1.49 -3.97 5.23
N THR A 78 -2.27 -4.66 6.05
CA THR A 78 -3.72 -4.81 5.85
C THR A 78 -4.38 -3.44 5.78
N GLY A 79 -5.01 -3.11 4.65
CA GLY A 79 -5.68 -1.82 4.44
C GLY A 79 -4.76 -0.61 4.24
N ALA A 80 -3.43 -0.76 4.36
CA ALA A 80 -2.48 0.35 4.28
C ALA A 80 -2.45 0.96 2.86
N TYR A 81 -2.49 0.12 1.84
CA TYR A 81 -2.51 0.53 0.43
C TYR A 81 -3.77 1.32 0.08
N GLN A 82 -4.94 0.86 0.54
CA GLN A 82 -6.22 1.53 0.33
C GLN A 82 -6.26 2.88 1.06
N THR A 83 -5.75 2.93 2.30
CA THR A 83 -5.63 4.16 3.08
C THR A 83 -4.73 5.18 2.38
N LEU A 84 -3.55 4.74 1.91
CA LEU A 84 -2.62 5.61 1.20
C LEU A 84 -3.21 6.10 -0.13
N ALA A 85 -3.88 5.23 -0.88
CA ALA A 85 -4.57 5.60 -2.12
C ALA A 85 -5.68 6.63 -1.85
N GLY A 86 -6.50 6.42 -0.81
CA GLY A 86 -7.57 7.35 -0.43
C GLY A 86 -7.05 8.72 0.02
N ASN A 87 -5.96 8.75 0.79
CA ASN A 87 -5.29 10.00 1.17
C ASN A 87 -4.74 10.73 -0.06
N GLY A 88 -4.16 9.98 -1.01
CA GLY A 88 -3.70 10.54 -2.28
C GLY A 88 -4.84 11.13 -3.12
N ASP A 89 -5.98 10.45 -3.22
CA ASP A 89 -7.16 10.97 -3.94
C ASP A 89 -7.68 12.27 -3.31
N GLN A 90 -7.57 12.41 -1.99
CA GLN A 90 -7.90 13.65 -1.30
C GLN A 90 -6.89 14.76 -1.65
N ALA A 91 -5.60 14.45 -1.70
CA ALA A 91 -4.58 15.42 -2.10
C ALA A 91 -4.76 15.89 -3.55
N VAL A 92 -5.08 15.00 -4.49
CA VAL A 92 -5.39 15.34 -5.89
C VAL A 92 -6.57 16.32 -5.95
N ARG A 93 -7.66 16.04 -5.22
CA ARG A 93 -8.84 16.93 -5.18
C ARG A 93 -8.51 18.32 -4.64
N VAL A 94 -7.69 18.39 -3.59
CA VAL A 94 -7.24 19.68 -3.02
C VAL A 94 -6.38 20.45 -4.02
N TYR A 95 -5.46 19.76 -4.71
CA TYR A 95 -4.61 20.37 -5.73
C TYR A 95 -5.44 20.96 -6.88
N GLN A 96 -6.34 20.17 -7.47
CA GLN A 96 -7.20 20.61 -8.57
C GLN A 96 -8.12 21.78 -8.16
N ALA A 97 -8.61 21.79 -6.92
CA ALA A 97 -9.42 22.90 -6.41
C ALA A 97 -8.60 24.20 -6.28
N ALA A 98 -7.35 24.10 -5.81
CA ALA A 98 -6.45 25.25 -5.71
C ALA A 98 -6.07 25.80 -7.10
N ASP A 99 -5.75 24.91 -8.04
CA ASP A 99 -5.42 25.28 -9.42
C ASP A 99 -6.62 25.95 -10.13
N GLY A 100 -7.82 25.38 -9.99
CA GLY A 100 -9.05 25.97 -10.52
C GLY A 100 -9.37 27.34 -9.92
N ALA A 101 -9.09 27.56 -8.63
CA ALA A 101 -9.24 28.86 -7.99
C ALA A 101 -8.24 29.88 -8.54
N ALA A 102 -6.97 29.50 -8.67
CA ALA A 102 -5.93 30.37 -9.24
C ALA A 102 -6.23 30.75 -10.70
N ALA A 103 -6.66 29.78 -11.52
CA ALA A 103 -7.03 30.04 -12.92
C ALA A 103 -8.22 31.01 -13.06
N ALA A 104 -9.13 31.07 -12.07
CA ALA A 104 -10.25 31.99 -12.08
C ALA A 104 -9.88 33.45 -11.77
N GLU A 105 -8.69 33.70 -11.20
CA GLU A 105 -8.19 35.06 -10.91
C GLU A 105 -7.66 35.78 -12.15
N PHE A 106 -7.42 35.08 -13.25
CA PHE A 106 -6.97 35.65 -14.52
C PHE A 106 -8.12 35.70 -15.54
N PRO A 107 -8.58 36.90 -15.96
CA PRO A 107 -9.62 37.02 -16.99
C PRO A 107 -9.11 36.46 -18.32
N ARG A 108 -9.98 35.72 -19.02
CA ARG A 108 -9.74 35.19 -20.38
C ARG A 108 -9.65 36.28 -21.43
#